data_AF-A0AAD1WDC5-F1
#
_entry.id   AF-A0AAD1WDC5-F1
#
_cell.length_a   1.000
_cell.length_b   1.000
_cell.length_c   1.000
_cell.angle_alpha   90.00
_cell.angle_beta   90.00
_cell.angle_gamma   90.00
#
_symmetry.space_group_name_H-M   'P 1'
#
loop_
_entity.id
_entity.type
_entity.pdbx_description
1 polymer ?
#
loop_
_entity_poly.entity_id
_entity_poly.type
_entity_poly.pdbx_seq_one_letter_code
_entity_poly.pdbx_strand_id
1 'polypeptide(L)'
;IEAFWLNIDHIRPIFWTDSTRRPKPFQGLPTTRLLIDTWDGVRKTLVTHPKIPMAAPLQSISLTIPTFNHKPWTDKGVTHVLHLHKGEHLKSFTSLQEQFDLPTKLLFPYLQVKSLLTNNPTTNTNI
;
A
#
# COMPACT_ATOMS: atom_id res chain seq x y z
N ILE A 1 -22.30 26.51 -0.55
CA ILE A 1 -22.14 25.04 -0.52
C ILE A 1 -20.64 24.80 -0.59
N GLU A 2 -20.06 24.74 0.61
CA GLU A 2 -18.62 24.75 0.83
C GLU A 2 -17.96 23.55 0.18
N ALA A 3 -16.74 23.78 -0.32
CA ALA A 3 -15.85 22.79 -0.89
C ALA A 3 -15.56 21.69 0.13
N PHE A 4 -16.44 20.69 0.19
CA PHE A 4 -16.26 19.52 1.04
C PHE A 4 -15.29 18.56 0.35
N TRP A 5 -14.01 18.91 0.47
CA TRP A 5 -12.85 18.02 0.51
C TRP A 5 -12.81 16.92 -0.55
N LEU A 6 -12.51 17.32 -1.79
CA LEU A 6 -11.69 16.52 -2.72
C LEU A 6 -10.24 16.48 -2.22
N ASN A 7 -10.01 16.08 -0.96
CA ASN A 7 -8.67 15.71 -0.54
C ASN A 7 -8.46 14.27 -1.01
N ILE A 8 -7.81 14.11 -2.15
CA ILE A 8 -7.44 12.81 -2.72
C ILE A 8 -6.75 11.92 -1.65
N ASP A 9 -6.07 12.53 -0.68
CA ASP A 9 -5.43 11.86 0.45
C ASP A 9 -6.42 11.16 1.41
N HIS A 10 -7.70 11.54 1.45
CA HIS A 10 -8.73 10.89 2.26
C HIS A 10 -9.45 9.75 1.53
N ILE A 11 -9.43 9.75 0.20
CA ILE A 11 -10.06 8.69 -0.62
C ILE A 11 -9.08 7.53 -0.84
N ARG A 12 -7.77 7.81 -0.96
CA ARG A 12 -6.73 6.78 -1.15
C ARG A 12 -6.83 5.62 -0.14
N PRO A 13 -6.97 5.84 1.17
CA PRO A 13 -7.07 4.74 2.14
C PRO A 13 -8.29 3.85 1.91
N ILE A 14 -9.38 4.40 1.36
CA ILE A 14 -10.66 3.70 1.18
C ILE A 14 -10.54 2.64 0.09
N PHE A 15 -9.84 2.93 -1.01
CA PHE A 15 -9.55 1.93 -2.04
C PHE A 15 -8.83 0.71 -1.46
N TRP A 16 -7.88 0.94 -0.55
CA TRP A 16 -7.11 -0.14 0.06
C TRP A 16 -7.81 -0.81 1.25
N THR A 17 -8.89 -0.22 1.78
CA THR A 17 -9.66 -0.80 2.87
C THR A 17 -10.57 -1.91 2.33
N ASP A 18 -10.68 -3.02 3.06
CA ASP A 18 -11.59 -4.09 2.69
C ASP A 18 -13.04 -3.58 2.58
N SER A 19 -13.76 -3.96 1.53
CA SER A 19 -15.13 -3.47 1.27
C SER A 19 -16.11 -3.84 2.40
N THR A 20 -15.81 -4.90 3.16
CA THR A 20 -16.56 -5.29 4.37
C THR A 20 -16.35 -4.36 5.57
N ARG A 21 -15.22 -3.65 5.60
CA ARG A 21 -14.80 -2.78 6.71
C ARG A 21 -15.06 -1.29 6.46
N ARG A 22 -15.57 -0.93 5.28
CA ARG A 22 -15.91 0.46 4.95
C ARG A 22 -17.22 0.87 5.64
N PRO A 23 -17.34 2.11 6.13
CA PRO A 23 -18.58 2.60 6.73
C PRO A 23 -19.74 2.52 5.72
N LYS A 24 -20.84 1.89 6.12
CA LYS A 24 -22.07 1.79 5.32
C LYS A 24 -23.20 2.61 5.98
N PRO A 25 -23.90 3.48 5.23
CA PRO A 25 -23.67 3.82 3.83
C PRO A 25 -22.46 4.75 3.66
N PHE A 26 -21.65 4.53 2.62
CA PHE A 26 -20.53 5.42 2.32
C PHE A 26 -21.07 6.78 1.83
N GLN A 27 -20.92 7.84 2.62
CA GLN A 27 -21.46 9.19 2.33
C GLN A 27 -20.61 10.00 1.33
N GLY A 28 -19.72 9.37 0.56
CA GLY A 28 -18.96 10.09 -0.47
C GLY A 28 -19.82 10.52 -1.66
N LEU A 29 -19.27 11.45 -2.45
CA LEU A 29 -19.87 11.93 -3.69
C LEU A 29 -20.17 10.77 -4.66
N PRO A 30 -21.16 10.90 -5.56
CA PRO A 30 -21.48 9.87 -6.55
C PRO A 30 -20.25 9.41 -7.37
N THR A 31 -19.36 10.34 -7.70
CA THR A 31 -18.10 10.04 -8.41
C THR A 31 -17.15 9.20 -7.56
N THR A 32 -17.03 9.49 -6.26
CA THR A 32 -16.22 8.69 -5.33
C THR A 32 -16.77 7.28 -5.16
N ARG A 33 -18.11 7.14 -5.08
CA ARG A 33 -18.79 5.84 -5.05
C ARG A 33 -18.49 5.03 -6.31
N LEU A 34 -18.65 5.65 -7.49
CA LEU A 34 -18.34 5.00 -8.77
C LEU A 34 -16.89 4.51 -8.84
N LEU A 35 -15.93 5.33 -8.40
CA LEU A 35 -14.53 4.93 -8.37
C LEU A 35 -14.29 3.76 -7.42
N ILE A 36 -14.89 3.77 -6.23
CA ILE A 36 -14.77 2.69 -5.24
C ILE A 36 -15.39 1.39 -5.77
N ASP A 37 -16.58 1.46 -6.38
CA ASP A 37 -17.26 0.30 -6.95
C ASP A 37 -16.48 -0.28 -8.12
N THR A 38 -15.93 0.58 -8.99
CA THR A 38 -15.04 0.18 -10.08
C THR A 38 -13.80 -0.51 -9.53
N TRP A 39 -13.17 0.07 -8.50
CA TRP A 39 -12.02 -0.53 -7.85
C TRP A 39 -12.34 -1.87 -7.18
N ASP A 40 -13.48 -2.01 -6.50
CA ASP A 40 -13.91 -3.29 -5.92
C ASP A 40 -14.17 -4.34 -7.00
N GLY A 41 -14.71 -3.94 -8.16
CA GLY A 41 -14.84 -4.77 -9.34
C GLY A 41 -13.49 -5.27 -9.86
N VAL A 42 -12.54 -4.35 -10.05
CA VAL A 42 -11.17 -4.68 -10.47
C VAL A 42 -10.45 -5.53 -9.41
N ARG A 43 -10.60 -5.22 -8.12
CA ARG A 43 -9.99 -5.97 -7.01
C ARG A 43 -10.44 -7.43 -7.03
N LYS A 44 -11.73 -7.71 -7.28
CA LYS A 44 -12.25 -9.09 -7.42
C LYS A 44 -11.56 -9.85 -8.56
N THR A 45 -11.24 -9.17 -9.66
CA THR A 45 -10.49 -9.77 -10.78
C THR A 45 -8.99 -9.94 -10.49
N LEU A 46 -8.43 -9.13 -9.57
CA LEU A 46 -7.03 -9.20 -9.13
C LEU A 46 -6.77 -10.23 -8.03
N VAL A 47 -7.81 -10.86 -7.44
CA VAL A 47 -7.67 -11.87 -6.36
C VAL A 47 -6.79 -13.05 -6.75
N THR A 48 -6.55 -13.29 -8.04
CA THR A 48 -5.61 -14.33 -8.49
C THR A 48 -4.14 -13.93 -8.36
N HIS A 49 -3.79 -12.64 -8.29
CA HIS A 49 -2.41 -12.17 -8.17
C HIS A 49 -2.36 -10.80 -7.44
N PRO A 50 -2.24 -10.75 -6.10
CA PRO A 50 -2.15 -9.48 -5.39
C PRO A 50 -0.75 -8.89 -5.56
N LYS A 51 -0.44 -8.38 -6.76
CA LYS A 51 0.71 -7.50 -6.97
C LYS A 51 0.42 -6.20 -6.24
N ILE A 52 1.11 -5.96 -5.12
CA ILE A 52 1.03 -4.68 -4.42
C ILE A 52 1.68 -3.63 -5.32
N PRO A 53 0.93 -2.62 -5.81
CA PRO A 53 1.50 -1.65 -6.72
C PRO A 53 2.51 -0.76 -5.99
N MET A 54 3.50 -0.25 -6.73
CA MET A 54 4.54 0.64 -6.19
C MET A 54 3.99 1.90 -5.52
N ALA A 55 2.87 2.41 -6.03
CA ALA A 55 2.15 3.55 -5.47
C ALA A 55 1.31 3.22 -4.22
N ALA A 56 1.26 1.95 -3.79
CA ALA A 56 0.52 1.57 -2.60
C ALA A 56 1.16 2.19 -1.34
N PRO A 57 0.35 2.76 -0.43
CA PRO A 57 0.84 3.20 0.87
C PRO A 57 1.39 2.01 1.66
N LEU A 58 2.44 2.21 2.45
CA LEU A 58 3.08 1.14 3.22
C LEU A 58 2.10 0.46 4.19
N GLN A 59 1.08 1.18 4.67
CA GLN A 59 0.02 0.61 5.50
C GLN A 59 -0.75 -0.52 4.81
N SER A 60 -0.83 -0.55 3.47
CA SER A 60 -1.56 -1.61 2.76
C SER A 60 -0.91 -2.98 2.98
N ILE A 61 0.39 -3.01 3.31
CA ILE A 61 1.11 -4.24 3.65
C ILE A 61 0.52 -4.91 4.88
N SER A 62 -0.02 -4.15 5.85
CA SER A 62 -0.62 -4.75 7.06
C SER A 62 -1.89 -5.55 6.77
N LEU A 63 -2.46 -5.42 5.57
CA LEU A 63 -3.56 -6.27 5.11
C LEU A 63 -3.09 -7.68 4.76
N THR A 64 -1.82 -7.83 4.35
CA THR A 64 -1.22 -9.11 3.96
C THR A 64 -0.34 -9.69 5.07
N ILE A 65 0.32 -8.83 5.85
CA ILE A 65 1.13 -9.20 7.02
C ILE A 65 0.46 -8.54 8.25
N PRO A 66 -0.50 -9.20 8.91
CA PRO A 66 -1.27 -8.58 10.01
C PRO A 66 -0.42 -8.12 11.19
N THR A 67 0.75 -8.72 11.37
CA THR A 67 1.72 -8.37 12.42
C THR A 67 2.61 -7.17 12.06
N PHE A 68 2.52 -6.66 10.82
CA PHE A 68 3.34 -5.55 10.36
C PHE A 68 2.82 -4.21 10.91
N ASN A 69 3.58 -3.66 11.87
CA ASN A 69 3.37 -2.30 12.35
C ASN A 69 4.09 -1.30 11.44
N HIS A 70 3.32 -0.61 10.59
CA HIS A 70 3.83 0.39 9.64
C HIS A 70 4.17 1.74 10.31
N LYS A 71 3.67 2.02 11.52
CA LYS A 71 3.83 3.34 12.15
C LYS A 71 5.30 3.79 12.33
N PRO A 72 6.22 2.94 12.86
CA PRO A 72 7.62 3.31 12.99
C PRO A 72 8.32 3.64 11.66
N TRP A 73 7.81 3.08 10.57
CA TRP A 73 8.32 3.31 9.22
C TRP A 73 7.80 4.63 8.64
N THR A 74 6.50 4.89 8.79
CA THR A 74 5.88 6.14 8.33
C THR A 74 6.41 7.34 9.10
N ASP A 75 6.66 7.20 10.41
CA ASP A 75 7.27 8.24 11.24
C ASP A 75 8.69 8.61 10.78
N LYS A 76 9.35 7.70 10.05
CA LYS A 76 10.69 7.88 9.44
C LYS A 76 10.63 8.27 7.96
N GLY A 77 9.44 8.54 7.41
CA GLY A 77 9.25 8.98 6.02
C GLY A 77 9.07 7.85 5.00
N VAL A 78 9.03 6.59 5.42
CA VAL A 78 8.72 5.46 4.53
C VAL A 78 7.19 5.30 4.45
N THR A 79 6.57 6.00 3.51
CA THR A 79 5.11 6.08 3.40
C THR A 79 4.52 5.21 2.28
N HIS A 80 5.30 4.81 1.28
CA HIS A 80 4.85 4.05 0.12
C HIS A 80 5.81 2.91 -0.23
N VAL A 81 5.32 1.88 -0.94
CA VAL A 81 6.14 0.75 -1.42
C VAL A 81 7.29 1.20 -2.32
N LEU A 82 7.08 2.26 -3.11
CA LEU A 82 8.13 2.91 -3.91
C LEU A 82 9.37 3.27 -3.08
N HIS A 83 9.22 3.70 -1.83
CA HIS A 83 10.34 4.12 -1.00
C HIS A 83 11.32 2.97 -0.70
N LEU A 84 10.82 1.73 -0.77
CA LEU A 84 11.61 0.51 -0.58
C LEU A 84 12.47 0.14 -1.80
N HIS A 85 12.35 0.86 -2.91
CA HIS A 85 13.04 0.55 -4.16
C HIS A 85 14.07 1.62 -4.55
N LYS A 86 15.10 1.19 -5.30
CA LYS A 86 16.10 2.01 -5.96
C LYS A 86 16.09 1.63 -7.44
N GLY A 87 15.44 2.45 -8.27
CA GLY A 87 15.11 2.06 -9.63
C GLY A 87 14.13 0.88 -9.62
N GLU A 88 14.45 -0.17 -10.39
CA GLU A 88 13.62 -1.37 -10.52
C GLU A 88 13.89 -2.44 -9.45
N HIS A 89 14.80 -2.17 -8.50
CA HIS A 89 15.23 -3.15 -7.50
C HIS A 89 14.88 -2.73 -6.08
N LEU A 90 14.62 -3.71 -5.21
CA LEU A 90 14.47 -3.47 -3.77
C LEU A 90 15.80 -3.03 -3.13
N LYS A 91 15.76 -1.95 -2.34
CA LYS A 91 16.89 -1.48 -1.53
C LYS A 91 17.23 -2.50 -0.46
N SER A 92 18.50 -2.61 -0.07
CA SER A 92 18.89 -3.33 1.15
C SER A 92 18.38 -2.63 2.42
N PHE A 93 18.28 -3.37 3.53
CA PHE A 93 17.93 -2.76 4.81
C PHE A 93 18.93 -1.67 5.22
N THR A 94 20.23 -1.90 5.03
CA THR A 94 21.29 -0.93 5.31
C THR A 94 21.06 0.39 4.56
N SER A 95 20.73 0.32 3.26
CA SER A 95 20.44 1.52 2.47
C SER A 95 19.20 2.27 2.96
N LEU A 96 18.16 1.55 3.39
CA LEU A 96 16.97 2.17 3.97
C LEU A 96 17.26 2.78 5.34
N GLN A 97 18.09 2.13 6.14
CA GLN A 97 18.54 2.61 7.43
C GLN A 97 19.35 3.91 7.28
N GLU A 98 20.29 3.96 6.35
CA GLU A 98 21.06 5.18 6.05
C GLU A 98 20.17 6.32 5.55
N GLN A 99 19.19 6.01 4.69
CA GLN A 99 18.32 7.03 4.08
C GLN A 99 17.26 7.58 5.03
N PHE A 100 16.63 6.72 5.83
CA PHE A 100 15.46 7.07 6.63
C PHE A 100 15.72 6.99 8.14
N ASP A 101 16.97 6.73 8.58
CA ASP A 101 17.34 6.57 9.99
C ASP A 101 16.46 5.51 10.70
N LEU A 102 16.32 4.34 10.06
CA LEU A 102 15.51 3.23 10.57
C LEU A 102 16.26 2.47 11.67
N PRO A 103 15.63 2.18 12.82
CA PRO A 103 16.25 1.40 13.87
C PRO A 103 16.35 -0.09 13.48
N THR A 104 17.43 -0.76 13.90
CA THR A 104 17.74 -2.17 13.56
C THR A 104 16.62 -3.16 13.91
N LYS A 105 15.81 -2.86 14.94
CA LYS A 105 14.62 -3.67 15.29
C LYS A 105 13.60 -3.81 14.14
N LEU A 106 13.66 -2.95 13.12
CA LEU A 106 12.82 -3.03 11.92
C LEU A 106 13.37 -3.97 10.84
N LEU A 107 14.54 -4.57 11.04
CA LEU A 107 15.13 -5.52 10.09
C LEU A 107 14.23 -6.74 9.86
N PHE A 108 13.66 -7.31 10.92
CA PHE A 108 12.77 -8.46 10.76
C PHE A 108 11.48 -8.10 10.00
N PRO A 109 10.74 -7.04 10.37
CA PRO A 109 9.64 -6.52 9.55
C PRO A 109 10.03 -6.26 8.09
N TYR A 110 11.20 -5.68 7.85
CA TYR A 110 11.72 -5.46 6.50
C TYR A 110 11.86 -6.77 5.71
N LEU A 111 12.40 -7.82 6.32
CA LEU A 111 12.54 -9.13 5.66
C LEU A 111 11.19 -9.75 5.31
N GLN A 112 10.17 -9.57 6.15
CA GLN A 112 8.81 -10.01 5.85
C GLN A 112 8.24 -9.24 4.64
N VAL A 113 8.40 -7.92 4.62
CA VAL A 113 8.00 -7.08 3.48
C VAL A 113 8.76 -7.46 2.21
N LYS A 114 10.07 -7.65 2.32
CA LYS A 114 10.92 -8.05 1.20
C LYS A 114 10.44 -9.39 0.63
N SER A 115 10.24 -10.39 1.47
CA SER A 115 9.70 -11.71 1.08
C SER A 115 8.37 -11.57 0.34
N LEU A 116 7.45 -10.74 0.85
CA LEU A 116 6.16 -10.48 0.20
C LEU A 116 6.32 -9.84 -1.19
N LEU A 117 7.25 -8.91 -1.35
CA LEU A 117 7.47 -8.19 -2.60
C LEU A 117 8.28 -9.03 -3.62
N THR A 118 9.16 -9.93 -3.17
CA THR A 118 9.98 -10.79 -4.05
C THR A 118 9.30 -12.09 -4.42
N ASN A 119 8.52 -12.70 -3.53
CA ASN A 119 7.89 -14.00 -3.75
C ASN A 119 6.52 -13.89 -4.44
N ASN A 120 6.08 -12.68 -4.80
CA ASN A 120 5.01 -12.50 -5.78
C ASN A 120 5.62 -12.68 -7.18
N PRO A 121 5.43 -13.84 -7.85
CA PRO A 121 6.13 -14.15 -9.08
C PRO A 121 5.82 -13.12 -10.17
N THR A 122 6.88 -12.50 -10.69
CA THR A 122 6.90 -11.83 -11.98
C THR A 122 6.75 -12.88 -13.07
N THR A 123 5.53 -13.18 -13.51
CA THR A 123 5.36 -13.63 -14.89
C THR A 123 5.53 -12.41 -15.78
N ASN A 124 6.65 -12.41 -16.51
CA ASN A 124 6.95 -11.56 -17.64
C ASN A 124 5.68 -11.22 -18.41
N THR A 125 5.27 -9.95 -18.41
CA THR A 125 4.39 -9.43 -19.44
C THR A 125 5.29 -8.62 -20.37
N ASN A 126 5.90 -9.32 -21.33
CA ASN A 126 6.28 -8.68 -22.58
C ASN A 126 4.97 -8.14 -23.16
N ILE A 127 4.83 -6.81 -23.18
CA ILE A 127 3.96 -6.08 -24.10
C ILE A 127 4.89 -5.25 -24.97
#